data_AF-A0A6S7I6C7-F1
#
_entry.id   AF-A0A6S7I6C7-F1
#
_cell.length_a   1.000
_cell.length_b   1.000
_cell.length_c   1.000
_cell.angle_alpha   90.00
_cell.angle_beta   90.00
_cell.angle_gamma   90.00
#
_symmetry.space_group_name_H-M   'P 1'
#
loop_
_entity.id
_entity.type
_entity.pdbx_description
1 polymer ?
#
loop_
_entity_poly.entity_id
_entity_poly.type
_entity_poly.pdbx_seq_one_letter_code
_entity_poly.pdbx_strand_id
1 'polypeptide(L)'
;MAAEKEFESFLQSINLAEDYLERFNASGFNDIELVKSLELDEQRQMFDLVGLSGKPGHLLKFKKAIASYTRNLGSINIDNSNQTAVPAQKKAQKTISFIGGKFVVGENARVKEKEPFEKYMIPNVKSKRLTYHNLITKEIYLSAFTSKQSRFHAYLMGQRQFRWNVKCNLEKLEHLVSSYKNGQIPKENINCLRYRKFPEDVKIDDVSKSQRALDHIKSTIKTINEEKSKLSNRKMELYTDNLEPKKWASNEINFVQEMTTHVESMLTESNNIAHDIEHVSNQLAKRFDVASVNENEKKRKAKRVKEQKSKTKKKRSIVEKSKVGCPNTMSDMSGDDDIVIDILDDNL
;
A
#
# COMPACT_ATOMS: atom_id res chain seq x y z
N MET A 1 -10.21 -4.53 32.98
CA MET A 1 -9.20 -4.35 34.05
C MET A 1 -8.75 -5.67 34.69
N ALA A 2 -9.61 -6.54 35.25
CA ALA A 2 -9.14 -7.83 35.79
C ALA A 2 -8.66 -8.80 34.69
N ALA A 3 -9.47 -8.99 33.63
CA ALA A 3 -9.13 -9.87 32.49
C ALA A 3 -7.89 -9.41 31.71
N GLU A 4 -7.67 -8.10 31.57
CA GLU A 4 -6.50 -7.54 30.88
C GLU A 4 -5.19 -7.85 31.64
N LYS A 5 -5.21 -7.80 32.97
CA LYS A 5 -4.05 -8.15 33.81
C LYS A 5 -3.74 -9.64 33.76
N GLU A 6 -4.77 -10.47 33.66
CA GLU A 6 -4.63 -11.92 33.53
C GLU A 6 -4.01 -12.30 32.18
N PHE A 7 -4.47 -11.68 31.09
CA PHE A 7 -3.92 -11.90 29.75
C PHE A 7 -2.48 -11.40 29.61
N GLU A 8 -2.16 -10.25 30.20
CA GLU A 8 -0.79 -9.75 30.27
C GLU A 8 0.13 -10.71 31.03
N SER A 9 -0.31 -11.19 32.20
CA SER A 9 0.44 -12.17 33.00
C SER A 9 0.67 -13.48 32.24
N PHE A 10 -0.32 -13.93 31.46
CA PHE A 10 -0.17 -15.08 30.56
C PHE A 10 0.90 -14.84 29.49
N LEU A 11 0.87 -13.70 28.79
CA LEU A 11 1.87 -13.37 27.78
C LEU A 11 3.29 -13.23 28.37
N GLN A 12 3.40 -12.71 29.60
CA GLN A 12 4.67 -12.63 30.32
C GLN A 12 5.20 -14.04 30.65
N SER A 13 4.34 -14.97 31.06
CA SER A 13 4.74 -16.36 31.38
C SER A 13 5.38 -17.10 30.20
N ILE A 14 5.11 -16.66 28.97
CA ILE A 14 5.67 -17.22 27.74
C ILE A 14 6.67 -16.29 27.05
N ASN A 15 7.13 -15.22 27.71
CA ASN A 15 8.05 -14.21 27.18
C ASN A 15 7.58 -13.63 25.83
N LEU A 16 6.28 -13.38 25.67
CA LEU A 16 5.70 -12.75 24.47
C LEU A 16 5.03 -11.40 24.76
N ALA A 17 5.03 -10.95 26.02
CA ALA A 17 4.38 -9.69 26.40
C ALA A 17 5.01 -8.48 25.70
N GLU A 18 6.33 -8.32 25.74
CA GLU A 18 7.01 -7.16 25.15
C GLU A 18 6.77 -7.04 23.63
N ASP A 19 6.78 -8.16 22.92
CA ASP A 19 6.64 -8.18 21.46
C ASP A 19 5.19 -8.03 20.97
N TYR A 20 4.20 -8.50 21.75
CA TYR A 20 2.85 -8.73 21.24
C TYR A 20 1.72 -8.15 22.09
N LEU A 21 1.93 -7.80 23.36
CA LEU A 21 0.86 -7.32 24.26
C LEU A 21 0.11 -6.12 23.67
N GLU A 22 0.84 -5.13 23.16
CA GLU A 22 0.24 -3.94 22.54
C GLU A 22 -0.60 -4.30 21.31
N ARG A 23 -0.17 -5.29 20.52
CA ARG A 23 -0.87 -5.74 19.31
C ARG A 23 -2.13 -6.53 19.66
N PHE A 24 -2.08 -7.40 20.68
CA PHE A 24 -3.26 -8.10 21.19
C PHE A 24 -4.27 -7.11 21.76
N ASN A 25 -3.82 -6.10 22.52
CA ASN A 25 -4.69 -5.01 23.00
C ASN A 25 -5.30 -4.20 21.86
N ALA A 26 -4.49 -3.84 20.84
CA ALA A 26 -4.94 -3.06 19.69
C ALA A 26 -5.91 -3.83 18.77
N SER A 27 -5.84 -5.17 18.75
CA SER A 27 -6.72 -6.05 17.99
C SER A 27 -7.95 -6.52 18.80
N GLY A 28 -8.03 -6.20 20.09
CA GLY A 28 -9.17 -6.54 20.94
C GLY A 28 -9.17 -7.98 21.45
N PHE A 29 -8.04 -8.68 21.36
CA PHE A 29 -7.84 -10.04 21.85
C PHE A 29 -7.03 -10.02 23.16
N ASN A 30 -7.51 -9.24 24.13
CA ASN A 30 -6.86 -9.00 25.42
C ASN A 30 -7.48 -9.81 26.57
N ASP A 31 -8.19 -10.89 26.25
CA ASP A 31 -8.86 -11.79 27.18
C ASP A 31 -8.52 -13.23 26.81
N ILE A 32 -7.98 -13.98 27.77
CA ILE A 32 -7.55 -15.36 27.56
C ILE A 32 -8.73 -16.30 27.29
N GLU A 33 -9.88 -16.06 27.91
CA GLU A 33 -11.09 -16.86 27.70
C GLU A 33 -11.66 -16.61 26.30
N LEU A 34 -11.61 -15.36 25.84
CA LEU A 34 -11.94 -15.03 24.45
C LEU A 34 -11.05 -15.81 23.49
N VAL A 35 -9.73 -15.75 23.67
CA VAL A 35 -8.78 -16.43 22.76
C VAL A 35 -8.96 -17.95 22.77
N LYS A 36 -9.30 -18.56 23.92
CA LYS A 36 -9.60 -20.00 24.02
C LYS A 36 -10.88 -20.38 23.28
N SER A 37 -11.88 -19.52 23.29
CA SER A 37 -13.19 -19.78 22.68
C SER A 37 -13.19 -19.67 21.15
N LEU A 38 -12.14 -19.08 20.56
CA LEU A 38 -12.01 -18.89 19.12
C LEU A 38 -11.91 -20.23 18.37
N GLU A 39 -12.63 -20.34 17.26
CA GLU A 39 -12.48 -21.48 16.34
C GLU A 39 -11.12 -21.45 15.64
N LEU A 40 -10.69 -22.59 15.07
CA LEU A 40 -9.36 -22.75 14.44
C LEU A 40 -9.07 -21.69 13.37
N ASP A 41 -10.07 -21.28 12.60
CA ASP A 41 -9.93 -20.27 11.55
C ASP A 41 -9.84 -18.85 12.14
N GLU A 42 -10.56 -18.58 13.24
CA GLU A 42 -10.50 -17.31 13.96
C GLU A 42 -9.16 -17.16 14.70
N GLN A 43 -8.63 -18.24 15.26
CA GLN A 43 -7.29 -18.27 15.84
C GLN A 43 -6.24 -17.94 14.78
N ARG A 44 -6.33 -18.54 13.58
CA ARG A 44 -5.41 -18.21 12.46
C ARG A 44 -5.45 -16.73 12.13
N GLN A 45 -6.64 -16.16 11.98
CA GLN A 45 -6.82 -14.74 11.67
C GLN A 45 -6.31 -13.83 12.78
N MET A 46 -6.55 -14.18 14.04
CA MET A 46 -5.99 -13.47 15.20
C MET A 46 -4.46 -13.49 15.15
N PHE A 47 -3.84 -14.65 14.90
CA PHE A 47 -2.38 -14.77 14.80
C PHE A 47 -1.78 -13.95 13.66
N ASP A 48 -2.50 -13.82 12.54
CA ASP A 48 -2.12 -12.93 11.46
C ASP A 48 -2.23 -11.46 11.86
N LEU A 49 -3.31 -11.07 12.54
CA LEU A 49 -3.57 -9.70 12.98
C LEU A 49 -2.53 -9.20 13.99
N VAL A 50 -2.11 -10.05 14.93
CA VAL A 50 -1.07 -9.69 15.91
C VAL A 50 0.35 -9.87 15.35
N GLY A 51 0.49 -10.40 14.13
CA GLY A 51 1.78 -10.68 13.49
C GLY A 51 2.55 -11.83 14.13
N LEU A 52 1.85 -12.74 14.82
CA LEU A 52 2.41 -13.94 15.43
C LEU A 52 2.65 -15.05 14.38
N SER A 53 1.87 -15.08 13.30
CA SER A 53 2.01 -16.07 12.22
C SER A 53 3.34 -15.96 11.45
N GLY A 54 3.92 -14.76 11.40
CA GLY A 54 5.24 -14.53 10.79
C GLY A 54 6.43 -15.11 11.57
N LYS A 55 6.22 -15.58 12.82
CA LYS A 55 7.24 -16.23 13.65
C LYS A 55 6.75 -17.62 14.11
N PRO A 56 7.03 -18.70 13.35
CA PRO A 56 6.50 -20.05 13.63
C PRO A 56 6.80 -20.56 15.05
N GLY A 57 7.99 -20.23 15.60
CA GLY A 57 8.37 -20.59 16.96
C GLY A 57 7.51 -19.92 18.04
N HIS A 58 7.16 -18.64 17.84
CA HIS A 58 6.30 -17.90 18.78
C HIS A 58 4.86 -18.39 18.70
N LEU A 59 4.37 -18.66 17.49
CA LEU A 59 3.06 -19.29 17.27
C LEU A 59 2.95 -20.65 17.96
N LEU A 60 3.97 -21.51 17.82
CA LEU A 60 3.99 -22.82 18.46
C LEU A 60 4.04 -22.70 19.99
N LYS A 61 4.85 -21.77 20.52
CA LYS A 61 4.96 -21.51 21.96
C LYS A 61 3.61 -21.07 22.55
N PHE A 62 2.94 -20.15 21.87
CA PHE A 62 1.63 -19.65 22.26
C PHE A 62 0.56 -20.75 22.22
N LYS A 63 0.48 -21.54 21.14
CA LYS A 63 -0.47 -22.66 21.03
C LYS A 63 -0.28 -23.71 22.12
N LYS A 64 0.97 -24.06 22.42
CA LYS A 64 1.28 -25.00 23.52
C LYS A 64 0.85 -24.44 24.87
N ALA A 65 1.10 -23.15 25.11
CA ALA A 65 0.72 -22.50 26.36
C ALA A 65 -0.80 -22.43 26.56
N ILE A 66 -1.57 -22.10 25.52
CA ILE A 66 -3.04 -22.16 25.57
C ILE A 66 -3.52 -23.59 25.85
N ALA A 67 -2.96 -24.59 25.16
CA ALA A 67 -3.35 -25.98 25.39
C ALA A 67 -3.00 -26.49 26.81
N SER A 68 -1.96 -25.95 27.43
CA SER A 68 -1.62 -26.23 28.84
C SER A 68 -2.54 -25.46 29.81
N TYR A 69 -2.85 -24.21 29.50
CA TYR A 69 -3.77 -23.38 30.29
C TYR A 69 -5.18 -24.00 30.36
N THR A 70 -5.70 -24.47 29.22
CA THR A 70 -6.99 -25.17 29.14
C THR A 70 -7.01 -26.49 29.91
N ARG A 71 -5.86 -27.19 29.99
CA ARG A 71 -5.75 -28.44 30.77
C ARG A 71 -5.75 -28.22 32.28
N ASN A 72 -5.14 -27.14 32.76
CA ASN A 72 -5.09 -26.84 34.20
C ASN A 72 -6.43 -26.38 34.80
N LEU A 73 -7.37 -25.91 33.96
CA LEU A 73 -8.74 -25.57 34.38
C LEU A 73 -9.71 -26.77 34.36
N GLY A 74 -9.35 -27.87 33.69
CA GLY A 74 -10.17 -29.10 33.61
C GLY A 74 -10.09 -30.02 34.84
N SER A 75 -9.36 -29.62 35.88
CA SER A 75 -9.13 -30.44 37.09
C SER A 75 -9.88 -29.94 38.34
N ILE A 76 -10.84 -29.03 38.19
CA ILE A 76 -11.64 -28.53 39.32
C ILE A 76 -13.14 -28.81 39.05
N ASN A 77 -13.57 -29.97 39.56
CA ASN A 77 -14.91 -30.39 39.95
C ASN A 77 -16.09 -30.21 38.98
N ILE A 78 -16.48 -31.34 38.38
CA ILE A 78 -17.87 -31.66 38.07
C ILE A 78 -18.49 -32.20 39.35
N ASP A 79 -19.52 -31.53 39.87
CA ASP A 79 -20.48 -32.16 40.76
C ASP A 79 -21.92 -31.81 40.36
N ASN A 80 -22.77 -32.82 40.50
CA ASN A 80 -24.11 -32.96 39.95
C ASN A 80 -25.14 -31.95 40.48
N SER A 81 -26.08 -31.55 39.62
CA SER A 81 -27.51 -31.58 39.99
C SER A 81 -28.43 -31.47 38.77
N ASN A 82 -29.26 -32.50 38.59
CA ASN A 82 -30.52 -32.46 37.84
C ASN A 82 -31.40 -31.29 38.31
N GLN A 83 -32.05 -30.59 37.38
CA GLN A 83 -33.42 -30.12 37.62
C GLN A 83 -34.19 -29.81 36.33
N THR A 84 -35.40 -30.33 36.36
CA THR A 84 -36.55 -30.29 35.46
C THR A 84 -36.93 -28.93 34.87
N ALA A 85 -37.43 -28.98 33.63
CA ALA A 85 -38.05 -27.87 32.92
C ALA A 85 -39.40 -27.45 33.54
N VAL A 86 -39.59 -26.14 33.69
CA VAL A 86 -40.89 -25.48 33.93
C VAL A 86 -40.97 -24.27 32.98
N PRO A 87 -42.12 -23.99 32.32
CA PRO A 87 -42.24 -22.88 31.38
C PRO A 87 -42.35 -21.54 32.11
N ALA A 88 -41.46 -20.60 31.79
CA ALA A 88 -41.43 -19.28 32.41
C ALA A 88 -42.46 -18.33 31.77
N GLN A 89 -43.51 -18.01 32.53
CA GLN A 89 -44.31 -16.80 32.33
C GLN A 89 -43.40 -15.56 32.46
N LYS A 90 -43.46 -14.65 31.48
CA LYS A 90 -42.76 -13.35 31.52
C LYS A 90 -43.32 -12.50 32.67
N LYS A 91 -42.70 -12.59 33.86
CA LYS A 91 -42.83 -11.56 34.90
C LYS A 91 -41.95 -10.37 34.52
N ALA A 92 -42.54 -9.18 34.45
CA ALA A 92 -41.81 -7.94 34.23
C ALA A 92 -40.70 -7.79 35.30
N GLN A 93 -39.44 -7.87 34.88
CA GLN A 93 -38.30 -7.62 35.75
C GLN A 93 -38.23 -6.13 36.07
N LYS A 94 -38.45 -5.77 37.34
CA LYS A 94 -38.24 -4.41 37.84
C LYS A 94 -36.76 -4.06 37.67
N THR A 95 -36.48 -3.09 36.81
CA THR A 95 -35.11 -2.66 36.52
C THR A 95 -34.62 -1.69 37.59
N ILE A 96 -33.46 -1.97 38.16
CA ILE A 96 -32.78 -1.09 39.10
C ILE A 96 -31.91 -0.14 38.27
N SER A 97 -32.09 1.17 38.44
CA SER A 97 -31.29 2.18 37.75
C SER A 97 -30.60 3.12 38.73
N PHE A 98 -29.42 3.60 38.34
CA PHE A 98 -28.59 4.49 39.14
C PHE A 98 -28.63 5.89 38.51
N ILE A 99 -29.27 6.83 39.19
CA ILE A 99 -29.35 8.23 38.73
C ILE A 99 -28.86 9.12 39.87
N GLY A 100 -27.79 9.89 39.63
CA GLY A 100 -27.29 10.90 40.57
C GLY A 100 -26.85 10.37 41.94
N GLY A 101 -26.35 9.14 42.03
CA GLY A 101 -25.90 8.56 43.31
C GLY A 101 -26.99 7.87 44.13
N LYS A 102 -28.22 7.77 43.62
CA LYS A 102 -29.34 7.08 44.29
C LYS A 102 -29.89 5.94 43.44
N PHE A 103 -30.24 4.84 44.10
CA PHE A 103 -30.97 3.72 43.49
C PHE A 103 -32.44 4.10 43.31
N VAL A 104 -32.92 4.09 42.07
CA VAL A 104 -34.34 4.29 41.77
C VAL A 104 -34.89 3.03 41.11
N VAL A 105 -35.86 2.40 41.77
CA VAL A 105 -36.66 1.30 41.24
C VAL A 105 -38.00 1.89 40.82
N GLY A 106 -38.18 2.09 39.52
CA GLY A 106 -39.43 2.66 38.98
C GLY A 106 -39.79 2.01 37.65
N GLU A 107 -41.08 1.78 37.44
CA GLU A 107 -41.68 1.27 36.19
C GLU A 107 -41.45 2.18 34.98
N ASN A 108 -40.90 3.38 35.19
CA ASN A 108 -40.71 4.42 34.16
C ASN A 108 -39.25 4.79 33.91
N ALA A 109 -38.28 3.95 34.31
CA ALA A 109 -36.93 4.09 33.77
C ALA A 109 -37.04 3.87 32.26
N ARG A 110 -37.04 4.96 31.47
CA ARG A 110 -36.88 4.90 30.01
C ARG A 110 -35.51 4.29 29.74
N VAL A 111 -35.44 2.96 29.76
CA VAL A 111 -34.35 2.23 29.13
C VAL A 111 -34.39 2.70 27.70
N LYS A 112 -33.40 3.49 27.27
CA LYS A 112 -33.19 3.74 25.85
C LYS A 112 -33.15 2.36 25.23
N GLU A 113 -34.18 1.99 24.48
CA GLU A 113 -34.17 0.76 23.71
C GLU A 113 -32.98 0.88 22.77
N LYS A 114 -31.91 0.18 23.14
CA LYS A 114 -30.71 0.15 22.32
C LYS A 114 -31.08 -0.58 21.07
N GLU A 115 -30.84 0.05 19.93
CA GLU A 115 -31.05 -0.60 18.66
C GLU A 115 -30.24 -1.91 18.62
N PRO A 116 -30.76 -2.99 18.01
CA PRO A 116 -30.10 -4.30 18.02
C PRO A 116 -28.65 -4.31 17.50
N PHE A 117 -28.31 -3.35 16.63
CA PHE A 117 -26.96 -3.20 16.07
C PHE A 117 -25.97 -2.50 17.01
N GLU A 118 -26.42 -1.77 18.04
CA GLU A 118 -25.55 -1.00 18.94
C GLU A 118 -24.58 -1.89 19.72
N LYS A 119 -24.94 -3.16 19.97
CA LYS A 119 -24.05 -4.13 20.61
C LYS A 119 -22.79 -4.44 19.80
N TYR A 120 -22.79 -4.14 18.50
CA TYR A 120 -21.64 -4.32 17.63
C TYR A 120 -20.82 -3.04 17.45
N MET A 121 -21.28 -1.90 17.99
CA MET A 121 -20.54 -0.65 17.91
C MET A 121 -19.34 -0.65 18.86
N ILE A 122 -18.26 -0.02 18.43
CA ILE A 122 -17.04 0.12 19.20
C ILE A 122 -17.22 1.31 20.17
N PRO A 123 -17.11 1.11 21.49
CA PRO A 123 -17.20 2.21 22.46
C PRO A 123 -15.95 3.11 22.38
N ASN A 124 -16.08 4.37 22.80
CA ASN A 124 -14.96 5.31 22.97
C ASN A 124 -14.06 5.45 21.73
N VAL A 125 -14.67 5.73 20.58
CA VAL A 125 -13.97 5.92 19.29
C VAL A 125 -13.00 7.10 19.34
N LYS A 126 -11.71 6.85 19.04
CA LYS A 126 -10.66 7.89 19.01
C LYS A 126 -9.96 8.07 17.65
N SER A 127 -10.13 7.13 16.71
CA SER A 127 -9.43 7.15 15.42
C SER A 127 -10.39 7.16 14.24
N LYS A 128 -9.95 7.74 13.11
CA LYS A 128 -10.74 7.79 11.86
C LYS A 128 -11.21 6.40 11.41
N ARG A 129 -10.36 5.37 11.60
CA ARG A 129 -10.69 3.97 11.29
C ARG A 129 -11.84 3.45 12.13
N LEU A 130 -11.78 3.67 13.45
CA LEU A 130 -12.84 3.22 14.36
C LEU A 130 -14.15 4.01 14.15
N THR A 131 -14.05 5.30 13.80
CA THR A 131 -15.21 6.10 13.39
C THR A 131 -15.84 5.49 12.15
N TYR A 132 -15.03 5.18 11.13
CA TYR A 132 -15.50 4.54 9.91
C TYR A 132 -16.16 3.18 10.18
N HIS A 133 -15.56 2.33 11.02
CA HIS A 133 -16.14 1.05 11.41
C HIS A 133 -17.53 1.22 12.02
N ASN A 134 -17.72 2.20 12.91
CA ASN A 134 -19.03 2.47 13.51
C ASN A 134 -20.04 2.98 12.50
N LEU A 135 -19.63 3.85 11.56
CA LEU A 135 -20.51 4.39 10.51
C LEU A 135 -21.13 3.27 9.65
N ILE A 136 -20.34 2.29 9.22
CA ILE A 136 -20.83 1.20 8.35
C ILE A 136 -21.57 0.08 9.11
N THR A 137 -21.50 0.07 10.44
CA THR A 137 -22.03 -1.06 11.25
C THR A 137 -23.54 -1.22 11.11
N LYS A 138 -24.27 -0.10 11.11
CA LYS A 138 -25.73 -0.11 10.98
C LYS A 138 -26.14 -0.70 9.63
N GLU A 139 -25.52 -0.25 8.54
CA GLU A 139 -25.85 -0.69 7.19
C GLU A 139 -25.58 -2.18 6.98
N ILE A 140 -24.41 -2.66 7.42
CA ILE A 140 -24.03 -4.07 7.32
C ILE A 140 -24.97 -4.95 8.15
N TYR A 141 -25.37 -4.47 9.34
CA TYR A 141 -26.34 -5.16 10.16
C TYR A 141 -27.68 -5.28 9.45
N LEU A 142 -28.23 -4.17 8.95
CA LEU A 142 -29.52 -4.19 8.27
C LEU A 142 -29.52 -5.07 7.00
N SER A 143 -28.38 -5.18 6.30
CA SER A 143 -28.32 -5.96 5.06
C SER A 143 -28.06 -7.46 5.27
N ALA A 144 -27.21 -7.82 6.23
CA ALA A 144 -26.66 -9.17 6.33
C ALA A 144 -27.08 -9.93 7.61
N PHE A 145 -27.72 -9.26 8.56
CA PHE A 145 -28.15 -9.90 9.79
C PHE A 145 -29.37 -10.79 9.54
N THR A 146 -29.11 -12.10 9.47
CA THR A 146 -30.17 -13.12 9.52
C THR A 146 -30.41 -13.51 10.98
N SER A 147 -31.61 -14.01 11.30
CA SER A 147 -32.05 -14.34 12.67
C SER A 147 -31.19 -15.35 13.44
N LYS A 148 -30.15 -15.94 12.82
CA LYS A 148 -29.18 -16.86 13.44
C LYS A 148 -27.79 -16.19 13.55
N GLN A 149 -27.43 -15.82 14.79
CA GLN A 149 -26.37 -14.86 15.14
C GLN A 149 -24.91 -15.37 15.08
N SER A 150 -24.64 -16.66 14.97
CA SER A 150 -23.31 -17.20 15.29
C SER A 150 -22.18 -16.73 14.36
N ARG A 151 -22.49 -16.33 13.11
CA ARG A 151 -21.46 -15.94 12.11
C ARG A 151 -21.46 -14.45 11.75
N PHE A 152 -22.40 -13.67 12.28
CA PHE A 152 -22.52 -12.26 11.88
C PHE A 152 -21.35 -11.41 12.38
N HIS A 153 -20.82 -11.68 13.58
CA HIS A 153 -19.70 -10.91 14.12
C HIS A 153 -18.44 -11.04 13.26
N ALA A 154 -18.07 -12.27 12.88
CA ALA A 154 -16.95 -12.54 11.97
C ALA A 154 -17.15 -11.85 10.61
N TYR A 155 -18.35 -11.94 10.04
CA TYR A 155 -18.69 -11.24 8.80
C TYR A 155 -18.53 -9.72 8.92
N LEU A 156 -19.05 -9.11 9.99
CA LEU A 156 -18.93 -7.67 10.24
C LEU A 156 -17.48 -7.23 10.37
N MET A 157 -16.64 -8.01 11.06
CA MET A 157 -15.22 -7.72 11.19
C MET A 157 -14.49 -7.81 9.85
N GLY A 158 -14.80 -8.82 9.04
CA GLY A 158 -14.31 -8.95 7.67
C GLY A 158 -14.69 -7.75 6.79
N GLN A 159 -15.96 -7.33 6.83
CA GLN A 159 -16.43 -6.16 6.09
C GLN A 159 -15.72 -4.88 6.52
N ARG A 160 -15.56 -4.64 7.82
CA ARG A 160 -14.86 -3.46 8.34
C ARG A 160 -13.43 -3.38 7.81
N GLN A 161 -12.72 -4.49 7.87
CA GLN A 161 -11.34 -4.56 7.40
C GLN A 161 -11.23 -4.36 5.89
N PHE A 162 -12.05 -5.09 5.13
CA PHE A 162 -12.08 -5.00 3.68
C PHE A 162 -12.35 -3.56 3.21
N ARG A 163 -13.43 -2.95 3.69
CA ARG A 163 -13.84 -1.60 3.25
C ARG A 163 -12.84 -0.53 3.65
N TRP A 164 -12.25 -0.65 4.84
CA TRP A 164 -11.21 0.28 5.28
C TRP A 164 -9.96 0.19 4.41
N ASN A 165 -9.53 -1.02 4.03
CA ASN A 165 -8.38 -1.22 3.17
C ASN A 165 -8.61 -0.64 1.77
N VAL A 166 -9.78 -0.91 1.17
CA VAL A 166 -10.18 -0.32 -0.11
C VAL A 166 -10.14 1.20 -0.01
N LYS A 167 -10.79 1.78 1.01
CA LYS A 167 -10.78 3.23 1.23
C LYS A 167 -9.37 3.81 1.31
N CYS A 168 -8.49 3.21 2.11
CA CYS A 168 -7.11 3.70 2.26
C CYS A 168 -6.30 3.59 0.96
N ASN A 169 -6.51 2.53 0.17
CA ASN A 169 -5.84 2.35 -1.10
C ASN A 169 -6.30 3.39 -2.12
N LEU A 170 -7.62 3.62 -2.21
CA LEU A 170 -8.20 4.59 -3.12
C LEU A 170 -7.78 6.03 -2.75
N GLU A 171 -7.81 6.41 -1.47
CA GLU A 171 -7.33 7.73 -1.03
C GLU A 171 -5.86 7.98 -1.40
N LYS A 172 -5.00 6.95 -1.33
CA LYS A 172 -3.59 7.06 -1.76
C LYS A 172 -3.47 7.24 -3.27
N LEU A 173 -4.23 6.48 -4.05
CA LEU A 173 -4.24 6.58 -5.51
C LEU A 173 -4.80 7.94 -5.95
N GLU A 174 -5.89 8.39 -5.33
CA GLU A 174 -6.52 9.69 -5.59
C GLU A 174 -5.54 10.84 -5.31
N HIS A 175 -4.78 10.76 -4.21
CA HIS A 175 -3.74 11.73 -3.92
C HIS A 175 -2.65 11.75 -5.00
N LEU A 176 -2.22 10.58 -5.51
CA LEU A 176 -1.25 10.49 -6.60
C LEU A 176 -1.79 11.07 -7.91
N VAL A 177 -3.02 10.73 -8.29
CA VAL A 177 -3.66 11.27 -9.50
C VAL A 177 -3.83 12.79 -9.40
N SER A 178 -4.26 13.29 -8.24
CA SER A 178 -4.35 14.73 -7.95
C SER A 178 -2.97 15.42 -8.04
N SER A 179 -1.91 14.73 -7.62
CA SER A 179 -0.55 15.24 -7.70
C SER A 179 -0.09 15.41 -9.16
N TYR A 180 -0.50 14.52 -10.07
CA TYR A 180 -0.23 14.67 -11.51
C TYR A 180 -0.92 15.88 -12.12
N LYS A 181 -2.16 16.18 -11.70
CA LYS A 181 -2.89 17.39 -12.11
C LYS A 181 -2.18 18.67 -11.66
N ASN A 182 -1.69 18.68 -10.42
CA ASN A 182 -1.06 19.84 -9.80
C ASN A 182 0.42 19.99 -10.20
N GLY A 183 0.99 19.03 -10.92
CA GLY A 183 2.30 19.15 -11.55
C GLY A 183 3.49 18.82 -10.65
N GLN A 184 3.28 18.15 -9.52
CA GLN A 184 4.38 17.66 -8.68
C GLN A 184 4.12 16.20 -8.29
N ILE A 185 5.02 15.30 -8.68
CA ILE A 185 5.00 13.94 -8.16
C ILE A 185 5.66 13.94 -6.78
N PRO A 186 5.03 13.41 -5.72
CA PRO A 186 5.69 13.27 -4.43
C PRO A 186 6.94 12.38 -4.57
N LYS A 187 8.09 12.87 -4.08
CA LYS A 187 9.41 12.18 -4.07
C LYS A 187 10.17 12.12 -5.39
N GLU A 188 9.53 12.31 -6.53
CA GLU A 188 10.21 12.42 -7.82
C GLU A 188 10.16 13.88 -8.28
N ASN A 189 11.31 14.52 -8.49
CA ASN A 189 11.41 15.90 -9.00
C ASN A 189 10.99 15.98 -10.48
N ILE A 190 9.75 15.59 -10.76
CA ILE A 190 9.13 15.45 -12.06
C ILE A 190 7.91 16.35 -12.09
N ASN A 191 7.87 17.24 -13.07
CA ASN A 191 6.76 18.15 -13.29
C ASN A 191 5.87 17.62 -14.43
N CYS A 192 4.85 16.84 -14.09
CA CYS A 192 3.89 16.32 -15.06
C CYS A 192 3.19 17.44 -15.82
N LEU A 193 2.83 18.54 -15.15
CA LEU A 193 2.08 19.64 -15.74
C LEU A 193 2.83 20.29 -16.91
N ARG A 194 4.16 20.45 -16.77
CA ARG A 194 5.03 20.98 -17.83
C ARG A 194 4.99 20.11 -19.10
N TYR A 195 4.86 18.79 -18.95
CA TYR A 195 4.88 17.86 -20.08
C TYR A 195 3.50 17.50 -20.62
N ARG A 196 2.41 18.06 -20.06
CA ARG A 196 1.06 17.92 -20.66
C ARG A 196 0.86 18.79 -21.90
N LYS A 197 1.69 19.81 -22.07
CA LYS A 197 1.75 20.66 -23.26
C LYS A 197 3.19 20.74 -23.73
N PHE A 198 3.39 21.02 -25.01
CA PHE A 198 4.75 21.15 -25.53
C PHE A 198 5.44 22.36 -24.88
N PRO A 199 6.59 22.18 -24.19
CA PRO A 199 7.26 23.29 -23.51
C PRO A 199 7.77 24.34 -24.49
N GLU A 200 7.73 25.62 -24.11
CA GLU A 200 8.29 26.71 -24.93
C GLU A 200 9.83 26.74 -24.87
N ASP A 201 10.41 26.40 -23.70
CA ASP A 201 11.84 26.45 -23.40
C ASP A 201 12.49 25.04 -23.37
N VAL A 202 12.44 24.34 -24.51
CA VAL A 202 12.82 22.93 -24.55
C VAL A 202 14.32 22.69 -24.35
N LYS A 203 14.67 21.77 -23.44
CA LYS A 203 16.04 21.31 -23.15
C LYS A 203 16.19 19.83 -23.50
N ILE A 204 17.43 19.37 -23.76
CA ILE A 204 17.72 17.94 -24.03
C ILE A 204 17.23 17.06 -22.87
N ASP A 205 17.40 17.52 -21.64
CA ASP A 205 16.94 16.81 -20.44
C ASP A 205 15.42 16.58 -20.42
N ASP A 206 14.64 17.40 -21.12
CA ASP A 206 13.18 17.30 -21.15
C ASP A 206 12.70 16.00 -21.80
N VAL A 207 13.45 15.44 -22.75
CA VAL A 207 13.16 14.11 -23.33
C VAL A 207 13.20 13.03 -22.24
N SER A 208 14.24 13.04 -21.40
CA SER A 208 14.39 12.06 -20.32
C SER A 208 13.39 12.26 -19.18
N LYS A 209 12.94 13.50 -18.96
CA LYS A 209 12.02 13.86 -17.87
C LYS A 209 10.57 13.60 -18.27
N SER A 210 10.19 13.87 -19.53
CA SER A 210 8.86 13.51 -20.05
C SER A 210 8.67 11.99 -20.07
N GLN A 211 9.70 11.24 -20.46
CA GLN A 211 9.63 9.78 -20.46
C GLN A 211 9.47 9.22 -19.04
N ARG A 212 10.27 9.71 -18.08
CA ARG A 212 10.11 9.31 -16.66
C ARG A 212 8.73 9.64 -16.11
N ALA A 213 8.19 10.81 -16.44
CA ALA A 213 6.83 11.19 -16.05
C ALA A 213 5.80 10.21 -16.63
N LEU A 214 5.94 9.84 -17.90
CA LEU A 214 5.06 8.88 -18.55
C LEU A 214 5.14 7.49 -17.91
N ASP A 215 6.35 6.99 -17.65
CA ASP A 215 6.56 5.67 -17.04
C ASP A 215 5.96 5.61 -15.62
N HIS A 216 6.11 6.67 -14.83
CA HIS A 216 5.53 6.75 -13.49
C HIS A 216 3.99 6.72 -13.52
N ILE A 217 3.38 7.46 -14.46
CA ILE A 217 1.92 7.45 -14.63
C ILE A 217 1.44 6.09 -15.16
N LYS A 218 2.13 5.47 -16.12
CA LYS A 218 1.81 4.12 -16.61
C LYS A 218 1.89 3.07 -15.51
N SER A 219 2.87 3.17 -14.62
CA SER A 219 2.97 2.33 -13.41
C SER A 219 1.77 2.53 -12.48
N THR A 220 1.34 3.78 -12.28
CA THR A 220 0.16 4.09 -11.46
C THR A 220 -1.13 3.56 -12.09
N ILE A 221 -1.30 3.72 -13.41
CA ILE A 221 -2.42 3.16 -14.17
C ILE A 221 -2.49 1.63 -13.98
N LYS A 222 -1.34 0.95 -13.99
CA LYS A 222 -1.28 -0.49 -13.69
C LYS A 222 -1.81 -0.79 -12.29
N THR A 223 -1.39 -0.06 -11.26
CA THR A 223 -1.90 -0.23 -9.89
C THR A 223 -3.40 0.05 -9.77
N ILE A 224 -3.91 1.07 -10.48
CA ILE A 224 -5.35 1.37 -10.52
C ILE A 224 -6.12 0.20 -11.15
N ASN A 225 -5.61 -0.38 -12.25
CA ASN A 225 -6.22 -1.55 -12.90
C ASN A 225 -6.18 -2.81 -12.03
N GLU A 226 -5.10 -3.02 -11.27
CA GLU A 226 -5.01 -4.12 -10.29
C GLU A 226 -6.08 -3.98 -9.20
N GLU A 227 -6.32 -2.77 -8.70
CA GLU A 227 -7.38 -2.51 -7.73
C GLU A 227 -8.77 -2.69 -8.34
N LYS A 228 -8.99 -2.23 -9.58
CA LYS A 228 -10.22 -2.50 -10.34
C LYS A 228 -10.50 -4.00 -10.44
N SER A 229 -9.47 -4.78 -10.74
CA SER A 229 -9.56 -6.24 -10.90
C SER A 229 -9.91 -6.93 -9.58
N LYS A 230 -9.30 -6.50 -8.45
CA LYS A 230 -9.66 -7.00 -7.11
C LYS A 230 -11.12 -6.71 -6.77
N LEU A 231 -11.61 -5.49 -7.03
CA LEU A 231 -13.00 -5.13 -6.79
C LEU A 231 -13.95 -5.94 -7.67
N SER A 232 -13.62 -6.14 -8.96
CA SER A 232 -14.41 -6.95 -9.88
C SER A 232 -14.46 -8.42 -9.45
N ASN A 233 -13.32 -9.01 -9.07
CA ASN A 233 -13.27 -10.39 -8.57
C ASN A 233 -14.11 -10.52 -7.30
N ARG A 234 -13.98 -9.57 -6.38
CA ARG A 234 -14.78 -9.54 -5.17
C ARG A 234 -16.27 -9.42 -5.48
N LYS A 235 -16.66 -8.58 -6.44
CA LYS A 235 -18.04 -8.46 -6.90
C LYS A 235 -18.59 -9.80 -7.38
N MET A 236 -17.83 -10.54 -8.19
CA MET A 236 -18.25 -11.85 -8.70
C MET A 236 -18.51 -12.87 -7.58
N GLU A 237 -17.71 -12.85 -6.50
CA GLU A 237 -17.93 -13.71 -5.32
C GLU A 237 -19.25 -13.45 -4.59
N LEU A 238 -19.90 -12.31 -4.84
CA LEU A 238 -21.18 -11.93 -4.21
C LEU A 238 -22.40 -12.42 -4.98
N TYR A 239 -22.19 -13.00 -6.16
CA TYR A 239 -23.23 -13.64 -6.94
C TYR A 239 -23.24 -15.16 -6.69
N THR A 240 -24.37 -15.79 -6.95
CA THR A 240 -24.51 -17.24 -7.02
C THR A 240 -24.01 -17.76 -8.37
N ASP A 241 -23.89 -19.08 -8.52
CA ASP A 241 -23.51 -19.70 -9.80
C ASP A 241 -24.49 -19.35 -10.94
N ASN A 242 -25.75 -19.03 -10.59
CA ASN A 242 -26.78 -18.57 -11.52
C ASN A 242 -26.73 -17.06 -11.79
N LEU A 243 -25.66 -16.36 -11.39
CA LEU A 243 -25.49 -14.91 -11.51
C LEU A 243 -26.56 -14.08 -10.78
N GLU A 244 -27.20 -14.65 -9.75
CA GLU A 244 -28.13 -13.91 -8.89
C GLU A 244 -27.38 -13.34 -7.67
N PRO A 245 -27.66 -12.09 -7.24
CA PRO A 245 -26.99 -11.51 -6.08
C PRO A 245 -27.38 -12.26 -4.80
N LYS A 246 -26.39 -12.57 -3.95
CA LYS A 246 -26.65 -13.19 -2.64
C LYS A 246 -27.51 -12.24 -1.78
N LYS A 247 -28.56 -12.76 -1.16
CA LYS A 247 -29.56 -11.96 -0.40
C LYS A 247 -28.95 -11.05 0.67
N TRP A 248 -27.88 -11.50 1.32
CA TRP A 248 -27.18 -10.76 2.37
C TRP A 248 -26.13 -9.75 1.85
N ALA A 249 -25.79 -9.82 0.55
CA ALA A 249 -24.66 -9.12 -0.03
C ALA A 249 -25.03 -7.78 -0.70
N SER A 250 -26.30 -7.38 -0.70
CA SER A 250 -26.77 -6.17 -1.40
C SER A 250 -25.96 -4.91 -1.06
N ASN A 251 -25.69 -4.68 0.23
CA ASN A 251 -24.89 -3.54 0.68
C ASN A 251 -23.42 -3.65 0.26
N GLU A 252 -22.83 -4.85 0.23
CA GLU A 252 -21.46 -5.04 -0.24
C GLU A 252 -21.35 -4.85 -1.76
N ILE A 253 -22.34 -5.33 -2.53
CA ILE A 253 -22.41 -5.12 -3.98
C ILE A 253 -22.46 -3.62 -4.29
N ASN A 254 -23.31 -2.86 -3.59
CA ASN A 254 -23.41 -1.41 -3.78
C ASN A 254 -22.08 -0.71 -3.45
N PHE A 255 -21.45 -1.06 -2.31
CA PHE A 255 -20.14 -0.53 -1.96
C PHE A 255 -19.09 -0.82 -3.03
N VAL A 256 -18.99 -2.06 -3.50
CA VAL A 256 -18.03 -2.46 -4.53
C VAL A 256 -18.30 -1.73 -5.85
N GLN A 257 -19.58 -1.53 -6.21
CA GLN A 257 -19.97 -0.78 -7.40
C GLN A 257 -19.53 0.69 -7.31
N GLU A 258 -19.81 1.37 -6.19
CA GLU A 258 -19.40 2.76 -5.94
C GLU A 258 -17.88 2.92 -6.02
N MET A 259 -17.13 2.02 -5.37
CA MET A 259 -15.67 2.04 -5.39
C MET A 259 -15.13 1.76 -6.80
N THR A 260 -15.77 0.87 -7.56
CA THR A 260 -15.40 0.60 -8.96
C THR A 260 -15.59 1.82 -9.84
N THR A 261 -16.72 2.53 -9.70
CA THR A 261 -16.95 3.80 -10.43
C THR A 261 -15.90 4.86 -10.07
N HIS A 262 -15.50 4.95 -8.80
CA HIS A 262 -14.44 5.86 -8.39
C HIS A 262 -13.08 5.50 -9.01
N VAL A 263 -12.73 4.21 -9.03
CA VAL A 263 -11.53 3.69 -9.71
C VAL A 263 -11.54 4.00 -11.21
N GLU A 264 -12.69 3.83 -11.88
CA GLU A 264 -12.83 4.15 -13.30
C GLU A 264 -12.65 5.63 -13.60
N SER A 265 -13.15 6.51 -12.73
CA SER A 265 -12.92 7.95 -12.84
C SER A 265 -11.42 8.28 -12.77
N MET A 266 -10.70 7.73 -11.78
CA MET A 266 -9.24 7.90 -11.66
C MET A 266 -8.48 7.33 -12.86
N LEU A 267 -8.94 6.20 -13.41
CA LEU A 267 -8.32 5.55 -14.56
C LEU A 267 -8.45 6.42 -15.82
N THR A 268 -9.67 6.90 -16.12
CA THR A 268 -9.92 7.81 -17.25
C THR A 268 -9.04 9.05 -17.15
N GLU A 269 -8.97 9.64 -15.96
CA GLU A 269 -8.15 10.81 -15.71
C GLU A 269 -6.65 10.55 -15.90
N SER A 270 -6.14 9.47 -15.32
CA SER A 270 -4.73 9.08 -15.46
C SER A 270 -4.35 8.79 -16.90
N ASN A 271 -5.24 8.13 -17.66
CA ASN A 271 -5.05 7.86 -19.09
C ASN A 271 -5.00 9.15 -19.91
N ASN A 272 -5.87 10.13 -19.62
CA ASN A 272 -5.84 11.42 -20.31
C ASN A 272 -4.51 12.14 -20.07
N ILE A 273 -4.02 12.18 -18.83
CA ILE A 273 -2.73 12.81 -18.50
C ILE A 273 -1.57 12.03 -19.16
N ALA A 274 -1.61 10.69 -19.15
CA ALA A 274 -0.61 9.85 -19.79
C ALA A 274 -0.57 10.11 -21.30
N HIS A 275 -1.72 10.20 -21.96
CA HIS A 275 -1.84 10.49 -23.39
C HIS A 275 -1.27 11.87 -23.74
N ASP A 276 -1.62 12.90 -22.96
CA ASP A 276 -1.05 14.25 -23.12
C ASP A 276 0.48 14.22 -23.08
N ILE A 277 1.05 13.55 -22.07
CA ILE A 277 2.50 13.46 -21.85
C ILE A 277 3.16 12.58 -22.92
N GLU A 278 2.54 11.48 -23.33
CA GLU A 278 3.05 10.59 -24.39
C GLU A 278 3.17 11.33 -25.71
N HIS A 279 2.15 12.11 -26.06
CA HIS A 279 2.18 12.96 -27.25
C HIS A 279 3.34 13.95 -27.21
N VAL A 280 3.53 14.66 -26.09
CA VAL A 280 4.67 15.59 -25.92
C VAL A 280 6.01 14.86 -25.93
N SER A 281 6.13 13.73 -25.23
CA SER A 281 7.36 12.92 -25.18
C SER A 281 7.78 12.47 -26.58
N ASN A 282 6.82 12.01 -27.39
CA ASN A 282 7.07 11.60 -28.77
C ASN A 282 7.51 12.79 -29.66
N GLN A 283 6.92 13.98 -29.47
CA GLN A 283 7.35 15.18 -30.19
C GLN A 283 8.76 15.64 -29.78
N LEU A 284 9.06 15.61 -28.48
CA LEU A 284 10.37 15.94 -27.94
C LEU A 284 11.43 14.98 -28.47
N ALA A 285 11.16 13.67 -28.42
CA ALA A 285 12.04 12.65 -28.99
C ALA A 285 12.32 12.94 -30.47
N LYS A 286 11.30 13.15 -31.30
CA LYS A 286 11.48 13.43 -32.75
C LYS A 286 12.33 14.68 -33.03
N ARG A 287 12.13 15.78 -32.29
CA ARG A 287 12.88 17.03 -32.51
C ARG A 287 14.34 16.92 -32.05
N PHE A 288 14.60 16.23 -30.94
CA PHE A 288 15.95 16.09 -30.42
C PHE A 288 16.72 14.94 -31.06
N ASP A 289 16.08 13.89 -31.58
CA ASP A 289 16.79 12.80 -32.26
C ASP A 289 17.48 13.29 -33.55
N VAL A 290 16.86 14.22 -34.30
CA VAL A 290 17.42 14.76 -35.55
C VAL A 290 18.36 15.97 -35.33
N ALA A 291 18.04 16.85 -34.38
CA ALA A 291 18.82 18.07 -34.14
C ALA A 291 20.02 17.85 -33.19
N SER A 292 19.85 17.02 -32.14
CA SER A 292 20.89 16.78 -31.12
C SER A 292 22.02 15.92 -31.64
N VAL A 293 21.73 14.89 -32.44
CA VAL A 293 22.77 14.02 -33.04
C VAL A 293 23.67 14.84 -33.96
N ASN A 294 23.08 15.62 -34.86
CA ASN A 294 23.83 16.46 -35.80
C ASN A 294 24.63 17.58 -35.12
N GLU A 295 24.08 18.23 -34.09
CA GLU A 295 24.77 19.33 -33.41
C GLU A 295 25.84 18.83 -32.42
N ASN A 296 25.58 17.74 -31.69
CA ASN A 296 26.58 17.11 -30.82
C ASN A 296 27.70 16.45 -31.62
N GLU A 297 27.41 15.88 -32.78
CA GLU A 297 28.44 15.37 -33.68
C GLU A 297 29.29 16.50 -34.27
N LYS A 298 28.68 17.63 -34.67
CA LYS A 298 29.42 18.84 -35.06
C LYS A 298 30.31 19.36 -33.92
N LYS A 299 29.80 19.45 -32.69
CA LYS A 299 30.58 19.87 -31.50
C LYS A 299 31.71 18.89 -31.16
N ARG A 300 31.46 17.57 -31.25
CA ARG A 300 32.48 16.52 -31.08
C ARG A 300 33.57 16.60 -32.15
N LYS A 301 33.20 16.74 -33.42
CA LYS A 301 34.14 16.93 -34.54
C LYS A 301 34.97 18.21 -34.34
N ALA A 302 34.34 19.33 -33.99
CA ALA A 302 35.04 20.58 -33.71
C ALA A 302 36.02 20.48 -32.52
N LYS A 303 35.66 19.77 -31.45
CA LYS A 303 36.55 19.52 -30.30
C LYS A 303 37.75 18.65 -30.69
N ARG A 304 37.53 17.57 -31.44
CA ARG A 304 38.60 16.70 -31.96
C ARG A 304 39.59 17.47 -32.85
N VAL A 305 39.09 18.32 -33.74
CA VAL A 305 39.94 19.17 -34.61
C VAL A 305 40.75 20.17 -33.80
N LYS A 306 40.17 20.83 -32.78
CA LYS A 306 40.92 21.72 -31.88
C LYS A 306 42.01 20.98 -31.11
N GLU A 307 41.69 19.79 -30.62
CA GLU A 307 42.63 18.96 -29.85
C GLU A 307 43.80 18.48 -30.72
N GLN A 308 43.52 17.99 -31.93
CA GLN A 308 44.53 17.63 -32.93
C GLN A 308 45.39 18.83 -33.31
N LYS A 309 44.81 19.99 -33.62
CA LYS A 309 45.57 21.22 -33.90
C LYS A 309 46.49 21.62 -32.75
N SER A 310 46.04 21.46 -31.50
CA SER A 310 46.89 21.75 -30.33
C SER A 310 48.05 20.75 -30.21
N LYS A 311 47.81 19.47 -30.47
CA LYS A 311 48.82 18.39 -30.45
C LYS A 311 49.85 18.58 -31.57
N THR A 312 49.43 18.96 -32.77
CA THR A 312 50.32 19.25 -33.90
C THR A 312 51.16 20.50 -33.66
N LYS A 313 50.57 21.57 -33.09
CA LYS A 313 51.34 22.77 -32.67
C LYS A 313 52.37 22.43 -31.60
N LYS A 314 52.02 21.63 -30.59
CA LYS A 314 52.96 21.16 -29.56
C LYS A 314 54.11 20.36 -30.19
N LYS A 315 53.83 19.40 -31.06
CA LYS A 315 54.86 18.62 -31.77
C LYS A 315 55.79 19.52 -32.59
N ARG A 316 55.27 20.49 -33.35
CA ARG A 316 56.10 21.45 -34.11
C ARG A 316 57.01 22.30 -33.20
N SER A 317 56.48 22.81 -32.09
CA SER A 317 57.28 23.59 -31.14
C SER A 317 58.38 22.78 -30.43
N ILE A 318 58.17 21.47 -30.26
CA ILE A 318 59.19 20.56 -29.70
C ILE A 318 60.29 20.31 -30.75
N VAL A 319 59.92 20.10 -32.02
CA VAL A 319 60.85 19.91 -33.14
C VAL A 319 61.65 21.18 -33.45
N GLU A 320 61.06 22.37 -33.33
CA GLU A 320 61.79 23.64 -33.46
C GLU A 320 62.76 23.87 -32.30
N LYS A 321 62.38 23.53 -31.07
CA LYS A 321 63.28 23.64 -29.91
C LYS A 321 64.45 22.64 -29.97
N SER A 322 64.25 21.46 -30.55
CA SER A 322 65.35 20.49 -30.75
C SER A 322 66.27 20.84 -31.91
N LYS A 323 65.90 21.76 -32.82
CA LYS A 323 66.78 22.29 -33.87
C LYS A 323 67.64 23.48 -33.44
N VAL A 324 67.32 24.14 -32.33
CA VAL A 324 68.05 25.34 -31.84
C VAL A 324 69.14 24.97 -30.81
N GLY A 325 69.31 23.69 -30.49
CA GLY A 325 70.19 23.23 -29.41
C GLY A 325 71.27 22.23 -29.81
N CYS A 326 71.96 22.41 -30.94
CA CYS A 326 73.27 21.78 -31.17
C CYS A 326 74.13 22.63 -32.14
N PRO A 327 75.29 23.15 -31.69
CA PRO A 327 76.34 23.61 -32.58
C PRO A 327 77.12 22.41 -33.17
N ASN A 328 77.50 22.54 -34.44
CA ASN A 328 78.22 21.58 -35.27
C ASN A 328 79.27 20.69 -34.57
N THR A 329 79.24 19.39 -34.89
CA THR A 329 80.46 18.57 -35.04
C THR A 329 80.33 17.69 -36.28
N MET A 330 81.34 17.75 -37.15
CA MET A 330 81.56 16.87 -38.28
C MET A 330 81.65 15.40 -37.84
N SER A 331 81.10 14.49 -38.65
CA SER A 331 81.81 13.30 -39.15
C SER A 331 80.87 12.39 -39.95
N ASP A 332 81.38 11.89 -41.07
CA ASP A 332 80.90 10.76 -41.87
C ASP A 332 80.34 9.58 -41.07
N MET A 333 79.35 8.91 -41.64
CA MET A 333 79.33 7.47 -41.97
C MET A 333 77.89 6.95 -42.08
N SER A 334 77.56 6.46 -43.28
CA SER A 334 76.72 5.30 -43.63
C SER A 334 75.57 4.84 -42.73
N GLY A 335 74.41 4.56 -43.35
CA GLY A 335 73.52 3.50 -42.88
C GLY A 335 72.06 3.73 -43.21
N ASP A 336 71.53 2.86 -44.07
CA ASP A 336 70.13 2.72 -44.49
C ASP A 336 69.12 2.70 -43.33
N ASP A 337 67.93 3.24 -43.56
CA ASP A 337 66.73 2.40 -43.73
C ASP A 337 65.47 3.23 -43.95
N ASP A 338 64.79 2.87 -45.04
CA ASP A 338 63.44 3.23 -45.42
C ASP A 338 62.43 2.99 -44.30
N ILE A 339 61.60 3.99 -43.98
CA ILE A 339 60.17 3.76 -43.73
C ILE A 339 59.37 4.94 -44.31
N VAL A 340 58.83 4.71 -45.51
CA VAL A 340 57.68 5.44 -46.06
C VAL A 340 56.43 4.99 -45.31
N ILE A 341 55.71 5.93 -44.69
CA ILE A 341 54.29 5.73 -44.37
C ILE A 341 53.52 6.88 -45.02
N ASP A 342 53.04 6.60 -46.23
CA ASP A 342 51.89 7.25 -46.82
C ASP A 342 50.65 6.92 -45.98
N ILE A 343 49.99 7.95 -45.46
CA ILE A 343 48.57 7.86 -45.14
C ILE A 343 47.88 8.83 -46.09
N LEU A 344 47.43 8.25 -47.21
CA LEU A 344 46.46 8.82 -48.10
C LEU A 344 45.18 9.14 -47.32
N ASP A 345 44.83 10.42 -47.37
CA ASP A 345 43.45 10.87 -47.30
C ASP A 345 42.66 10.16 -48.41
N ASP A 346 41.59 9.46 -48.07
CA ASP A 346 40.51 9.24 -49.02
C ASP A 346 39.16 9.44 -48.35
N ASN A 347 38.45 10.41 -48.94
CA ASN A 347 37.04 10.69 -48.74
C ASN A 347 36.21 9.56 -49.34
N LEU A 348 35.26 9.02 -48.56
CA LEU A 348 33.90 8.65 -48.98
C LEU A 348 33.00 8.42 -47.77
#